data_AF-A0A839VD90-F1
#
_entry.id   AF-A0A839VD90-F1
#
_cell.length_a   1.000
_cell.length_b   1.000
_cell.length_c   1.000
_cell.angle_alpha   90.00
_cell.angle_beta   90.00
_cell.angle_gamma   90.00
#
_symmetry.space_group_name_H-M   'P 1'
#
loop_
_entity.id
_entity.type
_entity.pdbx_description
1 polymer ?
#
loop_
_entity_poly.entity_id
_entity_poly.type
_entity_poly.pdbx_seq_one_letter_code
_entity_poly.pdbx_strand_id
1 'polypeptide(L)'
;MRYTPSTGLFDVSCSAAWELGRLLALASKSVSVSLYKWKRTVTQHWLKQRHRGFHDHPLGDTGRSSELPPPPDEVLGWFSGLGLLEQIPFNYLVPDEALLPMESIRFFRVDSLWMECLFDGAFSIGRVIGQDLEVEKQLEHRFFRYRYSTTGLSGVLIRSELVAGWPGLHVDAHDSAASQTGKPPLRRELYSSNVLCCLFEGDLKAVDIYLKPETLHFGLDASMKKAGEFARKLRAADGSSVGNNDKTIDPVPRRENAGRVIDIAGLSVKLKEAQNLNRSLTSDMFALEMIEGSVKVRFTPAPEVSS
;
A
#
# COMPACT_ATOMS: atom_id res chain seq x y z
N MET A 1 6.91 24.97 6.74
CA MET A 1 5.65 24.36 7.23
C MET A 1 4.88 25.42 7.99
N ARG A 2 3.69 25.82 7.51
CA ARG A 2 2.83 26.75 8.26
C ARG A 2 1.91 25.93 9.15
N TYR A 3 1.99 26.16 10.46
CA TYR A 3 1.05 25.61 11.42
C TYR A 3 -0.10 26.61 11.56
N THR A 4 -1.34 26.14 11.44
CA THR A 4 -2.52 26.99 11.59
C THR A 4 -3.04 26.83 13.03
N PRO A 5 -2.82 27.80 13.93
CA PRO A 5 -3.13 27.63 15.35
C PRO A 5 -4.63 27.51 15.64
N SER A 6 -5.47 28.03 14.75
CA SER A 6 -6.93 27.99 14.90
C SER A 6 -7.52 26.60 14.65
N THR A 7 -6.85 25.74 13.87
CA THR A 7 -7.31 24.38 13.54
C THR A 7 -6.38 23.29 14.05
N GLY A 8 -5.20 23.64 14.58
CA GLY A 8 -4.19 22.68 15.00
C GLY A 8 -3.51 21.92 13.85
N LEU A 9 -3.77 22.31 12.60
CA LEU A 9 -3.39 21.56 11.41
C LEU A 9 -2.15 22.15 10.72
N PHE A 10 -1.28 21.29 10.19
CA PHE A 10 -0.24 21.69 9.26
C PHE A 10 -0.83 22.00 7.87
N ASP A 11 -0.29 23.02 7.20
CA ASP A 11 -0.65 23.34 5.81
C ASP A 11 -0.20 22.22 4.85
N VAL A 12 -1.19 21.50 4.32
CA VAL A 12 -1.05 20.42 3.33
C VAL A 12 -1.61 20.83 1.96
N SER A 13 -1.71 22.13 1.68
CA SER A 13 -2.19 22.65 0.39
C SER A 13 -1.30 22.25 -0.80
N CYS A 14 -1.82 22.43 -2.02
CA CYS A 14 -1.05 22.24 -3.26
C CYS A 14 0.21 23.12 -3.32
N SER A 15 0.17 24.34 -2.77
CA SER A 15 1.36 25.20 -2.66
C SER A 15 2.40 24.62 -1.71
N ALA A 16 1.97 24.03 -0.59
CA ALA A 16 2.86 23.34 0.32
C ALA A 16 3.46 22.08 -0.31
N ALA A 17 2.69 21.36 -1.13
CA ALA A 17 3.16 20.23 -1.92
C ALA A 17 4.26 20.64 -2.90
N TRP A 18 4.04 21.72 -3.66
CA TRP A 18 5.02 22.24 -4.59
C TRP A 18 6.33 22.62 -3.90
N GLU A 19 6.24 23.34 -2.78
CA GLU A 19 7.42 23.71 -2.00
C GLU A 19 8.14 22.47 -1.44
N LEU A 20 7.40 21.49 -0.95
CA LEU A 20 7.95 20.23 -0.45
C LEU A 20 8.73 19.50 -1.56
N GLY A 21 8.16 19.38 -2.76
CA GLY A 21 8.81 18.71 -3.88
C GLY A 21 10.15 19.35 -4.23
N ARG A 22 10.18 20.68 -4.28
CA ARG A 22 11.41 21.44 -4.51
C ARG A 22 12.45 21.19 -3.43
N LEU A 23 12.05 21.20 -2.15
CA LEU A 23 12.95 20.96 -1.02
C LEU A 23 13.49 19.52 -1.02
N LEU A 24 12.65 18.52 -1.30
CA LEU A 24 13.07 17.12 -1.36
C LEU A 24 14.08 16.89 -2.49
N ALA A 25 13.82 17.46 -3.66
CA ALA A 25 14.75 17.36 -4.78
C ALA A 25 16.08 18.08 -4.47
N LEU A 26 16.05 19.24 -3.81
CA LEU A 26 17.25 19.98 -3.36
C LEU A 26 18.05 19.24 -2.28
N ALA A 27 17.37 18.55 -1.37
CA ALA A 27 18.01 17.74 -0.34
C ALA A 27 18.80 16.57 -0.95
N SER A 28 18.34 16.03 -2.09
CA SER A 28 19.07 15.03 -2.85
C SER A 28 20.11 15.67 -3.79
N LYS A 29 21.35 15.79 -3.31
CA LYS A 29 22.45 16.40 -4.08
C LYS A 29 22.67 15.73 -5.44
N SER A 30 22.63 14.41 -5.51
CA SER A 30 22.88 13.67 -6.74
C SER A 30 21.78 13.92 -7.77
N VAL A 31 20.52 13.79 -7.37
CA VAL A 31 19.35 14.06 -8.22
C VAL A 31 19.33 15.51 -8.69
N SER A 32 19.54 16.48 -7.79
CA SER A 32 19.59 17.90 -8.13
C SER A 32 20.64 18.23 -9.20
N VAL A 33 21.86 17.71 -9.05
CA VAL A 33 22.95 17.96 -10.00
C VAL A 33 22.70 17.26 -11.33
N SER A 34 22.24 16.01 -11.29
CA SER A 34 21.91 15.22 -12.48
C SER A 34 20.76 15.84 -13.29
N LEU A 35 19.69 16.24 -12.62
CA LEU A 35 18.55 16.93 -13.23
C LEU A 35 18.97 18.27 -13.85
N TYR A 36 19.77 19.07 -13.13
CA TYR A 36 20.29 20.33 -13.63
C TYR A 36 21.14 20.15 -14.90
N LYS A 37 22.08 19.20 -14.88
CA LYS A 37 22.95 18.90 -16.03
C LYS A 37 22.13 18.43 -17.23
N TRP A 38 21.17 17.54 -17.02
CA TRP A 38 20.29 17.04 -18.07
C TRP A 38 19.48 18.17 -18.71
N LYS A 39 18.84 19.02 -17.90
CA LYS A 39 18.10 20.19 -18.39
C LYS A 39 18.98 21.12 -19.23
N ARG A 40 20.21 21.39 -18.79
CA ARG A 40 21.17 22.19 -19.58
C ARG A 40 21.48 21.54 -20.93
N THR A 41 21.70 20.23 -20.97
CA THR A 41 21.94 19.52 -22.24
C THR A 41 20.75 19.61 -23.18
N VAL A 42 19.53 19.46 -22.65
CA VAL A 42 18.29 19.58 -23.42
C VAL A 42 18.14 21.01 -23.98
N THR A 43 18.29 22.04 -23.15
CA THR A 43 18.31 23.45 -23.58
C THR A 43 19.31 23.69 -24.70
N GLN A 44 20.54 23.21 -24.57
CA GLN A 44 21.58 23.37 -25.58
C GLN A 44 21.21 22.67 -26.90
N HIS A 45 20.55 21.52 -26.81
CA HIS A 45 20.02 20.80 -27.97
C HIS A 45 18.95 21.62 -28.69
N TRP A 46 17.99 22.19 -27.96
CA TRP A 46 16.94 23.07 -28.50
C TRP A 46 17.50 24.33 -29.16
N LEU A 47 18.45 25.02 -28.51
CA LEU A 47 19.10 26.21 -29.09
C LEU A 47 19.80 25.87 -30.40
N LYS A 48 20.53 24.74 -30.46
CA LYS A 48 21.17 24.27 -31.71
C LYS A 48 20.16 23.98 -32.81
N GLN A 49 19.02 23.38 -32.49
CA GLN A 49 17.94 23.14 -33.46
C GLN A 49 17.29 24.43 -33.95
N ARG A 50 17.04 25.41 -33.06
CA ARG A 50 16.43 26.70 -33.40
C ARG A 50 17.34 27.55 -34.29
N HIS A 51 18.65 27.51 -34.07
CA HIS A 51 19.64 28.21 -34.92
C HIS A 51 19.90 27.52 -36.27
N ARG A 52 19.61 26.22 -36.43
CA ARG A 52 19.74 25.52 -37.73
C ARG A 52 18.79 26.06 -38.80
N GLY A 53 17.59 26.53 -38.43
CA GLY A 53 16.65 27.14 -39.39
C GLY A 53 17.14 28.42 -40.05
N PHE A 54 18.20 29.05 -39.53
CA PHE A 54 18.80 30.27 -40.08
C PHE A 54 20.09 30.03 -40.89
N HIS A 55 20.70 28.85 -40.79
CA HIS A 55 21.95 28.52 -41.48
C HIS A 55 21.81 27.16 -42.19
N ASP A 56 21.04 27.14 -43.28
CA ASP A 56 21.11 26.07 -44.27
C ASP A 56 22.46 26.17 -45.00
N HIS A 57 23.49 25.53 -44.43
CA HIS A 57 24.78 25.36 -45.09
C HIS A 57 24.75 24.04 -45.87
N PRO A 58 25.11 24.02 -47.17
CA PRO A 58 24.93 22.86 -48.07
C PRO A 58 25.82 21.64 -47.77
N LEU A 59 26.49 21.59 -46.61
CA LEU A 59 27.42 20.52 -46.20
C LEU A 59 27.19 20.09 -44.73
N GLY A 60 25.97 20.18 -44.22
CA GLY A 60 25.65 19.89 -42.82
C GLY A 60 25.13 18.47 -42.57
N ASP A 61 26.00 17.61 -42.03
CA ASP A 61 25.73 16.43 -41.19
C ASP A 61 24.28 15.88 -41.20
N THR A 62 23.98 15.01 -42.16
CA THR A 62 22.68 14.32 -42.33
C THR A 62 22.48 13.16 -41.35
N GLY A 63 23.36 12.96 -40.36
CA GLY A 63 23.46 11.70 -39.61
C GLY A 63 23.09 11.73 -38.12
N ARG A 64 22.78 12.88 -37.51
CA ARG A 64 22.49 12.93 -36.06
C ARG A 64 21.00 13.09 -35.77
N SER A 65 20.43 12.07 -35.13
CA SER A 65 19.05 11.98 -34.67
C SER A 65 18.59 13.25 -33.96
N SER A 66 17.41 13.74 -34.32
CA SER A 66 16.71 14.89 -33.71
C SER A 66 16.18 14.58 -32.30
N GLU A 67 16.54 13.43 -31.73
CA GLU A 67 15.91 12.90 -30.53
C GLU A 67 16.51 13.54 -29.28
N LEU A 68 15.63 14.01 -28.39
CA LEU A 68 16.01 14.61 -27.13
C LEU A 68 16.74 13.58 -26.26
N PRO A 69 17.85 13.94 -25.59
CA PRO A 69 18.55 13.03 -24.72
C PRO A 69 17.61 12.62 -23.55
N PRO A 70 17.47 11.31 -23.25
CA PRO A 70 16.64 10.86 -22.15
C PRO A 70 17.20 11.35 -20.80
N PRO A 71 16.35 11.52 -19.77
CA PRO A 71 16.81 11.79 -18.42
C PRO A 71 17.67 10.64 -17.87
N PRO A 72 18.61 10.92 -16.95
CA PRO A 72 19.35 9.86 -16.26
C PRO A 72 18.43 8.95 -15.43
N ASP A 73 18.73 7.65 -15.41
CA ASP A 73 17.93 6.64 -14.69
C ASP A 73 17.79 6.93 -13.19
N GLU A 74 18.83 7.51 -12.57
CA GLU A 74 18.79 7.94 -11.18
C GLU A 74 17.65 8.95 -10.91
N VAL A 75 17.47 9.91 -11.83
CA VAL A 75 16.42 10.92 -11.71
C VAL A 75 15.05 10.26 -11.90
N LEU A 76 14.91 9.39 -12.91
CA LEU A 76 13.65 8.66 -13.16
C LEU A 76 13.27 7.75 -11.98
N GLY A 77 14.24 7.04 -11.39
CA GLY A 77 14.03 6.21 -10.21
C GLY A 77 13.59 7.02 -9.00
N TRP A 78 14.22 8.18 -8.77
CA TRP A 78 13.83 9.07 -7.68
C TRP A 78 12.41 9.63 -7.83
N PHE A 79 12.02 10.06 -9.03
CA PHE A 79 10.64 10.50 -9.29
C PHE A 79 9.63 9.35 -9.18
N SER A 80 10.03 8.12 -9.55
CA SER A 80 9.19 6.93 -9.36
C SER A 80 8.93 6.65 -7.89
N GLY A 81 9.96 6.73 -7.04
CA GLY A 81 9.83 6.62 -5.59
C GLY A 81 8.98 7.75 -4.99
N LEU A 82 9.19 9.00 -5.44
CA LEU A 82 8.36 10.13 -5.03
C LEU A 82 6.87 9.91 -5.35
N GLY A 83 6.57 9.28 -6.48
CA GLY A 83 5.21 8.88 -6.88
C GLY A 83 4.56 7.86 -5.94
N LEU A 84 5.36 7.09 -5.21
CA LEU A 84 4.93 6.19 -4.15
C LEU A 84 5.04 6.84 -2.77
N LEU A 85 5.11 8.17 -2.69
CA LEU A 85 5.23 8.98 -1.47
C LEU A 85 6.55 8.76 -0.71
N GLU A 86 7.60 8.25 -1.33
CA GLU A 86 8.87 8.03 -0.66
C GLU A 86 9.51 9.35 -0.23
N GLN A 87 10.17 9.33 0.93
CA GLN A 87 10.83 10.51 1.52
C GLN A 87 9.89 11.66 1.90
N ILE A 88 8.57 11.48 1.80
CA ILE A 88 7.61 12.47 2.28
C ILE A 88 7.58 12.45 3.81
N PRO A 89 7.81 13.58 4.50
CA PRO A 89 7.76 13.63 5.95
C PRO A 89 6.37 13.24 6.46
N PHE A 90 6.33 12.43 7.53
CA PHE A 90 5.08 11.87 8.06
C PHE A 90 4.01 12.93 8.36
N ASN A 91 4.39 14.12 8.83
CA ASN A 91 3.48 15.23 9.12
C ASN A 91 2.75 15.80 7.89
N TYR A 92 3.21 15.50 6.67
CA TYR A 92 2.47 15.82 5.44
C TYR A 92 1.45 14.74 5.06
N LEU A 93 1.62 13.51 5.57
CA LEU A 93 0.69 12.39 5.38
C LEU A 93 -0.40 12.39 6.45
N VAL A 94 -0.01 12.64 7.71
CA VAL A 94 -0.89 12.70 8.88
C VAL A 94 -0.63 14.02 9.60
N PRO A 95 -1.33 15.11 9.23
CA PRO A 95 -1.09 16.44 9.77
C PRO A 95 -1.62 16.63 11.20
N ASP A 96 -2.48 15.75 11.69
CA ASP A 96 -3.03 15.77 13.05
C ASP A 96 -3.05 14.35 13.62
N GLU A 97 -2.64 14.19 14.87
CA GLU A 97 -2.68 12.91 15.58
C GLU A 97 -4.10 12.35 15.69
N ALA A 98 -5.12 13.20 15.77
CA ALA A 98 -6.52 12.77 15.78
C ALA A 98 -6.95 12.04 14.50
N LEU A 99 -6.24 12.26 13.38
CA LEU A 99 -6.51 11.55 12.13
C LEU A 99 -6.06 10.08 12.21
N LEU A 100 -5.03 9.78 13.00
CA LEU A 100 -4.54 8.41 13.21
C LEU A 100 -4.37 8.09 14.71
N PRO A 101 -5.48 7.89 15.45
CA PRO A 101 -5.43 7.50 16.87
C PRO A 101 -4.80 6.12 17.08
N MET A 102 -4.42 5.82 18.32
CA MET A 102 -3.96 4.47 18.70
C MET A 102 -5.07 3.43 18.48
N GLU A 103 -4.69 2.23 18.03
CA GLU A 103 -5.61 1.14 17.64
C GLU A 103 -6.63 1.56 16.59
N SER A 104 -6.14 2.16 15.50
CA SER A 104 -6.97 2.59 14.38
C SER A 104 -6.42 2.17 13.02
N ILE A 105 -7.36 2.04 12.08
CA ILE A 105 -7.10 1.82 10.66
C ILE A 105 -7.79 2.94 9.87
N ARG A 106 -7.06 3.56 8.95
CA ARG A 106 -7.56 4.63 8.08
C ARG A 106 -7.33 4.28 6.63
N PHE A 107 -8.38 4.40 5.84
CA PHE A 107 -8.34 4.27 4.39
C PHE A 107 -8.28 5.66 3.79
N PHE A 108 -7.47 5.85 2.76
CA PHE A 108 -7.31 7.15 2.11
C PHE A 108 -7.07 7.00 0.61
N ARG A 109 -7.33 8.08 -0.11
CA ARG A 109 -6.94 8.28 -1.50
C ARG A 109 -5.96 9.43 -1.56
N VAL A 110 -4.96 9.31 -2.42
CA VAL A 110 -4.01 10.37 -2.70
C VAL A 110 -4.62 11.29 -3.76
N ASP A 111 -4.63 12.59 -3.46
CA ASP A 111 -5.10 13.61 -4.39
C ASP A 111 -4.10 13.75 -5.55
N SER A 112 -4.58 13.60 -6.79
CA SER A 112 -3.72 13.65 -7.98
C SER A 112 -3.18 15.04 -8.24
N LEU A 113 -3.94 16.10 -7.96
CA LEU A 113 -3.50 17.49 -8.13
C LEU A 113 -2.39 17.84 -7.14
N TRP A 114 -2.51 17.38 -5.90
CA TRP A 114 -1.48 17.52 -4.88
C TRP A 114 -0.17 16.86 -5.33
N MET A 115 -0.25 15.65 -5.89
CA MET A 115 0.90 14.95 -6.45
C MET A 115 1.49 15.63 -7.68
N GLU A 116 0.66 16.18 -8.56
CA GLU A 116 1.13 16.95 -9.72
C GLU A 116 1.88 18.22 -9.28
N CYS A 117 1.36 18.93 -8.27
CA CYS A 117 2.06 20.07 -7.69
C CYS A 117 3.39 19.67 -7.02
N LEU A 118 3.42 18.55 -6.29
CA LEU A 118 4.65 18.01 -5.71
C LEU A 118 5.70 17.71 -6.80
N PHE A 119 5.29 17.08 -7.89
CA PHE A 119 6.15 16.75 -9.02
C PHE A 119 6.65 17.99 -9.75
N ASP A 120 5.78 18.97 -10.04
CA ASP A 120 6.18 20.25 -10.65
C ASP A 120 7.20 20.99 -9.77
N GLY A 121 6.98 20.97 -8.46
CA GLY A 121 7.91 21.53 -7.47
C GLY A 121 9.28 20.87 -7.50
N ALA A 122 9.33 19.54 -7.49
CA ALA A 122 10.58 18.78 -7.61
C ALA A 122 11.26 19.03 -8.96
N PHE A 123 10.49 19.09 -10.03
CA PHE A 123 10.98 19.42 -11.36
C PHE A 123 11.39 20.88 -11.49
N SER A 124 11.01 21.79 -10.61
CA SER A 124 11.35 23.23 -10.72
C SER A 124 12.85 23.53 -10.61
N ILE A 125 13.66 22.61 -10.10
CA ILE A 125 15.10 22.78 -9.97
C ILE A 125 15.74 22.95 -11.35
N GLY A 126 16.64 23.93 -11.45
CA GLY A 126 17.41 24.16 -12.66
C GLY A 126 16.61 24.76 -13.81
N ARG A 127 15.40 25.30 -13.57
CA ARG A 127 14.67 26.11 -14.54
C ARG A 127 15.53 27.28 -14.99
N VAL A 128 15.69 27.45 -16.30
CA VAL A 128 16.42 28.58 -16.87
C VAL A 128 15.38 29.64 -17.21
N ILE A 129 15.37 30.73 -16.44
CA ILE A 129 14.46 31.86 -16.63
C ILE A 129 14.64 32.40 -18.06
N GLY A 130 13.54 32.50 -18.82
CA GLY A 130 13.51 33.05 -20.18
C GLY A 130 13.54 32.03 -21.33
N GLN A 131 13.40 30.73 -21.05
CA GLN A 131 13.24 29.68 -22.08
C GLN A 131 11.78 29.25 -22.26
N ASP A 132 11.50 28.58 -23.38
CA ASP A 132 10.17 28.15 -23.81
C ASP A 132 9.49 27.28 -22.73
N LEU A 133 8.63 27.88 -21.89
CA LEU A 133 7.82 27.20 -20.88
C LEU A 133 7.08 25.98 -21.45
N GLU A 134 6.69 26.06 -22.72
CA GLU A 134 6.05 24.97 -23.46
C GLU A 134 6.96 23.74 -23.58
N VAL A 135 8.24 23.94 -23.85
CA VAL A 135 9.23 22.84 -23.91
C VAL A 135 9.40 22.20 -22.55
N GLU A 136 9.45 22.98 -21.47
CA GLU A 136 9.55 22.44 -20.12
C GLU A 136 8.31 21.59 -19.77
N LYS A 137 7.11 22.09 -20.05
CA LYS A 137 5.86 21.34 -19.85
C LYS A 137 5.82 20.04 -20.66
N GLN A 138 6.30 20.08 -21.90
CA GLN A 138 6.38 18.87 -22.74
C GLN A 138 7.37 17.84 -22.16
N LEU A 139 8.52 18.28 -21.65
CA LEU A 139 9.50 17.40 -21.01
C LEU A 139 8.95 16.78 -19.72
N GLU A 140 8.32 17.59 -18.88
CA GLU A 140 7.67 17.15 -17.64
C GLU A 140 6.58 16.12 -17.95
N HIS A 141 5.67 16.43 -18.87
CA HIS A 141 4.61 15.50 -19.26
C HIS A 141 5.13 14.23 -19.93
N ARG A 142 6.25 14.30 -20.66
CA ARG A 142 6.84 13.13 -21.35
C ARG A 142 7.59 12.20 -20.40
N PHE A 143 8.35 12.74 -19.45
CA PHE A 143 9.30 11.95 -18.65
C PHE A 143 8.96 11.86 -17.16
N PHE A 144 8.29 12.87 -16.61
CA PHE A 144 8.07 13.02 -15.17
C PHE A 144 6.59 13.07 -14.81
N ARG A 145 5.70 12.62 -15.69
CA ARG A 145 4.27 12.56 -15.39
C ARG A 145 4.02 11.62 -14.22
N TYR A 146 3.22 12.08 -13.25
CA TYR A 146 2.77 11.24 -12.15
C TYR A 146 1.99 10.02 -12.69
N ARG A 147 2.56 8.82 -12.49
CA ARG A 147 2.08 7.57 -13.09
C ARG A 147 0.62 7.26 -12.75
N TYR A 148 0.22 7.58 -11.52
CA TYR A 148 -1.09 7.22 -10.98
C TYR A 148 -2.11 8.37 -11.08
N SER A 149 -1.85 9.41 -11.89
CA SER A 149 -2.80 10.52 -12.09
C SER A 149 -4.14 10.02 -12.64
N THR A 150 -4.12 9.00 -13.53
CA THR A 150 -5.34 8.45 -14.14
C THR A 150 -5.96 7.29 -13.37
N THR A 151 -5.13 6.35 -12.89
CA THR A 151 -5.62 5.16 -12.18
C THR A 151 -6.01 5.49 -10.75
N GLY A 152 -5.41 6.52 -10.15
CA GLY A 152 -5.53 6.84 -8.74
C GLY A 152 -4.55 6.02 -7.91
N LEU A 153 -4.20 6.56 -6.74
CA LEU A 153 -3.41 5.89 -5.74
C LEU A 153 -4.19 5.94 -4.42
N SER A 154 -4.37 4.79 -3.80
CA SER A 154 -5.06 4.65 -2.52
C SER A 154 -4.16 3.95 -1.51
N GLY A 155 -4.55 3.96 -0.25
CA GLY A 155 -3.75 3.35 0.78
C GLY A 155 -4.47 3.11 2.09
N VAL A 156 -3.75 2.43 2.97
CA VAL A 156 -4.15 2.16 4.34
C VAL A 156 -3.04 2.58 5.28
N LEU A 157 -3.41 3.33 6.32
CA LEU A 157 -2.59 3.60 7.49
C LEU A 157 -3.14 2.79 8.66
N ILE A 158 -2.26 2.06 9.34
CA ILE A 158 -2.58 1.26 10.51
C ILE A 158 -1.69 1.74 11.65
N ARG A 159 -2.30 2.19 12.76
CA ARG A 159 -1.59 2.46 14.02
C ARG A 159 -2.08 1.48 15.07
N SER A 160 -1.27 0.47 15.38
CA SER A 160 -1.64 -0.60 16.33
C SER A 160 -0.40 -1.26 16.93
N GLU A 161 -0.52 -1.72 18.17
CA GLU A 161 0.49 -2.58 18.82
C GLU A 161 0.66 -3.92 18.09
N LEU A 162 -0.35 -4.37 17.32
CA LEU A 162 -0.22 -5.55 16.45
C LEU A 162 0.85 -5.35 15.38
N VAL A 163 1.03 -4.14 14.87
CA VAL A 163 2.08 -3.85 13.88
C VAL A 163 3.46 -3.98 14.54
N ALA A 164 3.60 -3.54 15.79
CA ALA A 164 4.85 -3.65 16.54
C ALA A 164 5.19 -5.09 16.90
N GLY A 165 4.19 -5.88 17.30
CA GLY A 165 4.36 -7.30 17.63
C GLY A 165 4.64 -8.17 16.41
N TRP A 166 4.12 -7.80 15.24
CA TRP A 166 4.29 -8.54 13.99
C TRP A 166 4.65 -7.62 12.82
N PRO A 167 5.91 -7.17 12.72
CA PRO A 167 6.35 -6.34 11.59
C PRO A 167 6.13 -7.02 10.24
N GLY A 168 6.15 -8.36 10.17
CA GLY A 168 5.91 -9.17 8.97
C GLY A 168 4.44 -9.29 8.52
N LEU A 169 3.54 -8.46 9.05
CA LEU A 169 2.14 -8.45 8.67
C LEU A 169 1.97 -8.19 7.16
N HIS A 170 1.22 -9.08 6.51
CA HIS A 170 0.82 -8.96 5.11
C HIS A 170 -0.48 -8.19 5.00
N VAL A 171 -0.56 -7.35 3.97
CA VAL A 171 -1.71 -6.49 3.69
C VAL A 171 -1.94 -6.53 2.19
N ASP A 172 -3.01 -7.18 1.74
CA ASP A 172 -3.34 -7.29 0.32
C ASP A 172 -4.63 -6.56 -0.01
N ALA A 173 -4.66 -5.85 -1.14
CA ALA A 173 -5.83 -5.14 -1.64
C ALA A 173 -6.64 -5.98 -2.63
N HIS A 174 -7.94 -5.71 -2.70
CA HIS A 174 -8.85 -6.35 -3.63
C HIS A 174 -9.64 -5.33 -4.43
N ASP A 175 -9.75 -5.57 -5.74
CA ASP A 175 -10.54 -4.76 -6.68
C ASP A 175 -12.06 -4.90 -6.46
N SER A 176 -12.49 -5.93 -5.70
CA SER A 176 -13.87 -6.23 -5.37
C SER A 176 -13.96 -6.94 -4.02
N ALA A 177 -15.00 -6.65 -3.24
CA ALA A 177 -15.23 -7.27 -1.93
C ALA A 177 -15.36 -8.81 -1.98
N ALA A 178 -15.75 -9.36 -3.14
CA ALA A 178 -15.85 -10.80 -3.38
C ALA A 178 -14.60 -11.44 -4.00
N SER A 179 -13.56 -10.65 -4.31
CA SER A 179 -12.33 -11.20 -4.89
C SER A 179 -11.61 -12.09 -3.86
N GLN A 180 -11.09 -13.21 -4.35
CA GLN A 180 -10.29 -14.16 -3.56
C GLN A 180 -8.79 -13.88 -3.71
N THR A 181 -8.37 -13.39 -4.87
CA THR A 181 -6.98 -13.06 -5.17
C THR A 181 -6.71 -11.60 -4.81
N GLY A 182 -5.88 -11.39 -3.78
CA GLY A 182 -5.42 -10.07 -3.37
C GLY A 182 -4.17 -9.67 -4.15
N LYS A 183 -3.99 -8.37 -4.35
CA LYS A 183 -2.78 -7.77 -4.89
C LYS A 183 -1.91 -7.25 -3.73
N PRO A 184 -0.60 -7.53 -3.73
CA PRO A 184 0.30 -6.96 -2.76
C PRO A 184 0.40 -5.43 -2.94
N PRO A 185 0.82 -4.69 -1.90
CA PRO A 185 0.95 -3.25 -1.98
C PRO A 185 2.10 -2.85 -2.90
N LEU A 186 1.95 -1.73 -3.61
CA LEU A 186 3.01 -1.10 -4.38
C LEU A 186 4.15 -0.64 -3.47
N ARG A 187 3.79 -0.14 -2.29
CA ARG A 187 4.74 0.24 -1.23
C ARG A 187 4.17 -0.17 0.11
N ARG A 188 5.02 -0.78 0.94
CA ARG A 188 4.74 -1.12 2.32
C ARG A 188 5.87 -0.56 3.18
N GLU A 189 5.55 0.32 4.11
CA GLU A 189 6.53 0.99 4.94
C GLU A 189 6.07 1.14 6.38
N LEU A 190 7.00 0.90 7.32
CA LEU A 190 6.83 1.19 8.72
C LEU A 190 7.36 2.60 9.00
N TYR A 191 6.47 3.55 9.27
CA TYR A 191 6.85 4.92 9.64
C TYR A 191 7.28 5.03 11.11
N SER A 192 6.82 4.10 11.94
CA SER A 192 7.30 3.85 13.30
C SER A 192 7.11 2.37 13.62
N SER A 193 7.50 1.92 14.83
CA SER A 193 7.28 0.53 15.25
C SER A 193 5.81 0.10 15.22
N ASN A 194 4.87 1.04 15.37
CA ASN A 194 3.43 0.76 15.45
C ASN A 194 2.62 1.37 14.30
N VAL A 195 3.24 2.10 13.35
CA VAL A 195 2.56 2.71 12.20
C VAL A 195 3.01 2.07 10.90
N LEU A 196 2.09 1.36 10.26
CA LEU A 196 2.25 0.75 8.94
C LEU A 196 1.48 1.55 7.89
N CYS A 197 2.12 1.83 6.76
CA CYS A 197 1.50 2.41 5.59
C CYS A 197 1.64 1.47 4.40
N CYS A 198 0.53 1.23 3.71
CA CYS A 198 0.47 0.45 2.48
C CYS A 198 -0.20 1.27 1.38
N LEU A 199 0.38 1.27 0.18
CA LEU A 199 -0.14 1.96 -0.99
C LEU A 199 -0.52 0.96 -2.09
N PHE A 200 -1.59 1.25 -2.81
CA PHE A 200 -2.18 0.41 -3.85
C PHE A 200 -2.56 1.26 -5.06
N GLU A 201 -2.42 0.67 -6.25
CA GLU A 201 -2.91 1.29 -7.48
C GLU A 201 -4.43 1.18 -7.56
N GLY A 202 -5.10 2.28 -7.90
CA GLY A 202 -6.54 2.30 -8.08
C GLY A 202 -7.33 2.56 -6.80
N ASP A 203 -8.65 2.44 -6.91
CA ASP A 203 -9.57 2.59 -5.80
C ASP A 203 -9.64 1.31 -4.94
N LEU A 204 -9.45 1.48 -3.64
CA LEU A 204 -9.39 0.39 -2.68
C LEU A 204 -10.80 -0.03 -2.23
N LYS A 205 -11.22 -1.26 -2.55
CA LYS A 205 -12.55 -1.76 -2.16
C LYS A 205 -12.54 -2.74 -0.99
N ALA A 206 -11.46 -3.47 -0.80
CA ALA A 206 -11.28 -4.27 0.40
C ALA A 206 -9.78 -4.51 0.65
N VAL A 207 -9.42 -4.69 1.91
CA VAL A 207 -8.07 -5.02 2.33
C VAL A 207 -8.09 -6.22 3.26
N ASP A 208 -7.24 -7.18 2.97
CA ASP A 208 -7.01 -8.33 3.81
C ASP A 208 -5.71 -8.15 4.59
N ILE A 209 -5.81 -8.33 5.92
CA ILE A 209 -4.67 -8.28 6.83
C ILE A 209 -4.49 -9.68 7.41
N TYR A 210 -3.27 -10.22 7.29
CA TYR A 210 -2.95 -11.57 7.76
C TYR A 210 -1.46 -11.73 8.01
N LEU A 211 -1.10 -12.72 8.83
CA LEU A 211 0.30 -13.15 8.97
C LEU A 211 0.63 -14.14 7.86
N LYS A 212 1.88 -14.14 7.38
CA LYS A 212 2.31 -15.20 6.45
C LYS A 212 2.06 -16.56 7.13
N PRO A 213 1.47 -17.55 6.44
CA PRO A 213 1.31 -18.89 7.00
C PRO A 213 2.70 -19.55 7.11
N GLU A 214 3.40 -19.34 8.22
CA GLU A 214 4.73 -19.92 8.46
C GLU A 214 4.64 -21.29 9.12
N THR A 215 3.59 -21.54 9.90
CA THR A 215 3.40 -22.82 10.59
C THR A 215 1.92 -23.12 10.76
N LEU A 216 1.50 -24.30 10.30
CA LEU A 216 0.17 -24.83 10.60
C LEU A 216 0.17 -25.34 12.04
N HIS A 217 -0.81 -24.95 12.83
CA HIS A 217 -0.98 -25.44 14.19
C HIS A 217 -2.40 -25.97 14.39
N PHE A 218 -2.62 -26.74 15.45
CA PHE A 218 -3.97 -27.08 15.87
C PHE A 218 -4.50 -25.96 16.77
N GLY A 219 -5.67 -25.42 16.45
CA GLY A 219 -6.27 -24.30 17.17
C GLY A 219 -7.65 -24.60 17.72
N LEU A 220 -8.13 -23.77 18.64
CA LEU A 220 -9.50 -23.80 19.16
C LEU A 220 -9.94 -22.35 19.42
N ASP A 221 -11.21 -22.06 19.15
CA ASP A 221 -11.84 -20.79 19.47
C ASP A 221 -12.27 -20.74 20.95
N ALA A 222 -12.53 -19.54 21.48
CA ALA A 222 -13.21 -19.41 22.76
C ALA A 222 -14.69 -19.81 22.64
N SER A 223 -15.21 -20.55 23.64
CA SER A 223 -16.63 -20.91 23.71
C SER A 223 -17.50 -19.66 23.88
N MET A 224 -18.61 -19.60 23.12
CA MET A 224 -19.64 -18.58 23.33
C MET A 224 -20.67 -19.01 24.38
N LYS A 225 -20.77 -20.31 24.67
CA LYS A 225 -21.74 -20.86 25.64
C LYS A 225 -21.24 -20.83 27.08
N LYS A 226 -19.94 -21.00 27.31
CA LYS A 226 -19.38 -21.08 28.67
C LYS A 226 -17.99 -20.47 28.76
N ALA A 227 -17.85 -19.46 29.63
CA ALA A 227 -16.58 -18.80 29.89
C ALA A 227 -15.51 -19.80 30.37
N GLY A 228 -14.31 -19.75 29.76
CA GLY A 228 -13.20 -20.64 30.09
C GLY A 228 -13.20 -22.00 29.36
N GLU A 229 -14.20 -22.25 28.52
CA GLU A 229 -14.24 -23.41 27.62
C GLU A 229 -13.86 -23.03 26.18
N PHE A 230 -13.55 -24.03 25.38
CA PHE A 230 -13.14 -23.85 24.00
C PHE A 230 -14.20 -24.39 23.05
N ALA A 231 -14.29 -23.78 21.87
CA ALA A 231 -15.13 -24.20 20.76
C ALA A 231 -14.27 -24.51 19.53
N ARG A 232 -14.84 -25.25 18.58
CA ARG A 232 -14.24 -25.45 17.26
C ARG A 232 -15.27 -25.18 16.19
N LYS A 233 -15.03 -24.17 15.35
CA LYS A 233 -15.78 -23.98 14.11
C LYS A 233 -15.32 -24.99 13.07
N LEU A 234 -16.26 -25.66 12.44
CA LEU A 234 -15.98 -26.70 11.47
C LEU A 234 -15.71 -26.12 10.07
N ARG A 235 -14.82 -26.77 9.33
CA ARG A 235 -14.45 -26.43 7.96
C ARG A 235 -15.23 -27.30 6.96
N ALA A 236 -15.40 -26.80 5.74
CA ALA A 236 -15.88 -27.63 4.64
C ALA A 236 -14.76 -28.58 4.17
N ALA A 237 -15.12 -29.64 3.45
CA ALA A 237 -14.18 -30.64 2.94
C ALA A 237 -13.13 -30.07 1.96
N ASP A 238 -13.35 -28.85 1.43
CA ASP A 238 -12.42 -28.09 0.60
C ASP A 238 -11.48 -27.16 1.40
N GLY A 239 -11.56 -27.20 2.74
CA GLY A 239 -10.76 -26.36 3.65
C GLY A 239 -11.28 -24.93 3.80
N SER A 240 -12.36 -24.55 3.10
CA SER A 240 -12.97 -23.23 3.23
C SER A 240 -13.65 -23.08 4.59
N SER A 241 -13.57 -21.87 5.15
CA SER A 241 -14.36 -21.50 6.31
C SER A 241 -15.81 -21.35 5.85
N VAL A 242 -16.70 -22.22 6.32
CA VAL A 242 -18.12 -22.13 5.99
C VAL A 242 -18.66 -20.85 6.61
N GLY A 243 -18.96 -19.85 5.78
CA GLY A 243 -19.50 -18.58 6.23
C GLY A 243 -20.82 -18.77 6.97
N ASN A 244 -20.93 -18.16 8.15
CA ASN A 244 -22.12 -17.94 9.01
C ASN A 244 -23.11 -19.09 9.28
N ASN A 245 -22.93 -20.30 8.73
CA ASN A 245 -23.83 -21.43 8.91
C ASN A 245 -23.16 -22.57 9.71
N ASP A 246 -23.03 -22.30 11.00
CA ASP A 246 -23.55 -23.08 12.13
C ASP A 246 -23.19 -24.57 12.34
N LYS A 247 -21.97 -24.97 11.99
CA LYS A 247 -21.38 -26.20 12.55
C LYS A 247 -20.24 -25.85 13.48
N THR A 248 -20.57 -25.68 14.75
CA THR A 248 -19.60 -25.41 15.82
C THR A 248 -19.71 -26.48 16.89
N ILE A 249 -18.60 -27.08 17.27
CA ILE A 249 -18.51 -27.91 18.47
C ILE A 249 -18.25 -26.98 19.65
N ASP A 250 -19.29 -26.69 20.42
CA ASP A 250 -19.21 -25.87 21.63
C ASP A 250 -20.03 -26.51 22.77
N PRO A 251 -19.39 -27.04 23.84
CA PRO A 251 -17.95 -27.00 24.13
C PRO A 251 -17.17 -28.24 23.63
N VAL A 252 -15.87 -28.03 23.37
CA VAL A 252 -14.89 -29.07 23.04
C VAL A 252 -14.65 -29.96 24.27
N PRO A 253 -14.76 -31.29 24.14
CA PRO A 253 -14.64 -32.20 25.27
C PRO A 253 -13.22 -32.19 25.85
N ARG A 254 -13.14 -32.15 27.18
CA ARG A 254 -11.89 -32.18 27.96
C ARG A 254 -11.87 -33.41 28.84
N ARG A 255 -10.67 -33.87 29.19
CA ARG A 255 -10.52 -34.99 30.14
C ARG A 255 -10.88 -34.54 31.56
N GLU A 256 -11.74 -35.29 32.24
CA GLU A 256 -12.34 -34.95 33.54
C GLU A 256 -11.31 -34.65 34.65
N ASN A 257 -10.10 -35.22 34.58
CA ASN A 257 -9.04 -35.06 35.59
C ASN A 257 -7.88 -34.14 35.17
N ALA A 258 -7.92 -33.56 33.96
CA ALA A 258 -6.88 -32.68 33.45
C ALA A 258 -7.52 -31.59 32.59
N GLY A 259 -8.00 -30.52 33.22
CA GLY A 259 -8.75 -29.43 32.55
C GLY A 259 -8.02 -28.70 31.42
N ARG A 260 -6.73 -28.99 31.19
CA ARG A 260 -5.91 -28.49 30.07
C ARG A 260 -5.71 -29.50 28.93
N VAL A 261 -6.26 -30.71 29.05
CA VAL A 261 -6.11 -31.79 28.06
C VAL A 261 -7.44 -32.06 27.35
N ILE A 262 -7.42 -31.96 26.02
CA ILE A 262 -8.58 -32.24 25.17
C ILE A 262 -8.79 -33.75 25.10
N ASP A 263 -10.04 -34.18 25.21
CA ASP A 263 -10.42 -35.56 24.92
C ASP A 263 -10.57 -35.76 23.41
N ILE A 264 -9.50 -36.27 22.77
CA ILE A 264 -9.45 -36.50 21.32
C ILE A 264 -10.48 -37.54 20.89
N ALA A 265 -10.73 -38.57 21.71
CA ALA A 265 -11.70 -39.61 21.38
C ALA A 265 -13.12 -39.02 21.37
N GLY A 266 -13.51 -38.32 22.44
CA GLY A 266 -14.78 -37.62 22.51
C GLY A 266 -14.95 -36.54 21.43
N LEU A 267 -13.87 -35.83 21.09
CA LEU A 267 -13.89 -34.83 20.03
C LEU A 267 -14.11 -35.48 18.66
N SER A 268 -13.47 -36.62 18.37
CA SER A 268 -13.64 -37.35 17.11
C SER A 268 -15.09 -37.81 16.88
N VAL A 269 -15.80 -38.20 17.95
CA VAL A 269 -17.21 -38.60 17.90
C VAL A 269 -18.09 -37.39 17.59
N LYS A 270 -17.91 -36.27 18.31
CA LYS A 270 -18.64 -35.02 18.04
C LYS A 270 -18.38 -34.48 16.63
N LEU A 271 -17.17 -34.62 16.11
CA LEU A 271 -16.81 -34.24 14.74
C LEU A 271 -17.55 -35.10 13.70
N LYS A 272 -17.58 -36.41 13.91
CA LYS A 272 -18.32 -37.34 13.05
C LYS A 272 -19.80 -37.00 12.99
N GLU A 273 -20.41 -36.72 14.15
CA GLU A 273 -21.81 -36.32 14.28
C GLU A 273 -22.08 -34.99 13.59
N ALA A 274 -21.28 -33.96 13.87
CA ALA A 274 -21.49 -32.63 13.32
C ALA A 274 -21.30 -32.57 11.80
N GLN A 275 -20.41 -33.39 11.23
CA GLN A 275 -20.23 -33.49 9.77
C GLN A 275 -21.14 -34.52 9.09
N ASN A 276 -22.01 -35.24 9.83
CA ASN A 276 -22.86 -36.31 9.30
C ASN A 276 -22.07 -37.39 8.53
N LEU A 277 -20.90 -37.76 9.04
CA LEU A 277 -20.04 -38.74 8.37
C LEU A 277 -20.50 -40.17 8.66
N ASN A 278 -20.78 -40.93 7.60
CA ASN A 278 -21.14 -42.35 7.69
C ASN A 278 -19.94 -43.26 8.04
N ARG A 279 -18.72 -42.74 7.97
CA ARG A 279 -17.46 -43.45 8.27
C ARG A 279 -16.83 -42.98 9.58
N SER A 280 -15.97 -43.79 10.18
CA SER A 280 -15.10 -43.34 11.26
C SER A 280 -14.16 -42.24 10.74
N LEU A 281 -13.88 -41.27 11.60
CA LEU A 281 -13.01 -40.16 11.28
C LEU A 281 -11.57 -40.65 11.27
N THR A 282 -10.90 -40.55 10.13
CA THR A 282 -9.49 -40.96 9.96
C THR A 282 -8.56 -39.83 10.43
N SER A 283 -7.29 -40.16 10.70
CA SER A 283 -6.32 -39.21 11.27
C SER A 283 -6.03 -38.02 10.35
N ASP A 284 -6.09 -38.22 9.03
CA ASP A 284 -5.98 -37.17 8.00
C ASP A 284 -7.16 -36.20 8.05
N MET A 285 -8.39 -36.71 8.15
CA MET A 285 -9.59 -35.89 8.28
C MET A 285 -9.60 -35.11 9.60
N PHE A 286 -9.18 -35.75 10.69
CA PHE A 286 -9.01 -35.09 11.98
C PHE A 286 -7.99 -33.96 11.89
N ALA A 287 -6.82 -34.23 11.29
CA ALA A 287 -5.78 -33.22 11.15
C ALA A 287 -6.25 -32.04 10.30
N LEU A 288 -6.90 -32.28 9.16
CA LEU A 288 -7.43 -31.22 8.29
C LEU A 288 -8.44 -30.33 9.04
N GLU A 289 -9.30 -30.95 9.84
CA GLU A 289 -10.31 -30.22 10.60
C GLU A 289 -9.72 -29.43 11.75
N MET A 290 -8.62 -29.88 12.34
CA MET A 290 -7.96 -29.24 13.48
C MET A 290 -6.93 -28.20 13.07
N ILE A 291 -6.37 -28.30 11.86
CA ILE A 291 -5.38 -27.34 11.35
C ILE A 291 -6.02 -25.94 11.27
N GLU A 292 -5.32 -24.97 11.84
CA GLU A 292 -5.53 -23.55 11.66
C GLU A 292 -4.31 -22.94 10.97
N GLY A 293 -4.62 -22.19 9.91
CA GLY A 293 -3.70 -21.23 9.34
C GLY A 293 -3.78 -19.90 10.07
N SER A 294 -2.97 -18.95 9.63
CA SER A 294 -3.06 -17.56 10.06
C SER A 294 -4.47 -17.00 9.84
N VAL A 295 -5.04 -16.37 10.86
CA VAL A 295 -6.30 -15.65 10.73
C VAL A 295 -6.14 -14.55 9.69
N LYS A 296 -7.11 -14.46 8.79
CA LYS A 296 -7.19 -13.45 7.74
C LYS A 296 -8.40 -12.58 8.01
N VAL A 297 -8.18 -11.29 8.25
CA VAL A 297 -9.23 -10.32 8.53
C VAL A 297 -9.43 -9.44 7.31
N ARG A 298 -10.67 -9.34 6.82
CA ARG A 298 -11.05 -8.50 5.69
C ARG A 298 -11.70 -7.21 6.19
N PHE A 299 -11.18 -6.08 5.76
CA PHE A 299 -11.78 -4.77 5.96
C PHE A 299 -12.33 -4.25 4.65
N THR A 300 -13.55 -3.72 4.68
CA THR A 300 -14.15 -3.00 3.56
C THR A 300 -14.29 -1.54 3.98
N PRO A 301 -13.72 -0.57 3.24
CA PRO A 301 -13.97 0.84 3.47
C PRO A 301 -15.48 1.10 3.32
N ALA A 302 -16.01 2.01 4.14
CA ALA A 302 -17.40 2.42 4.03
C ALA A 302 -17.66 3.04 2.64
N PRO A 303 -18.84 2.82 2.03
CA PRO A 303 -19.17 3.49 0.78
C PRO A 303 -19.14 5.00 0.98
N GLU A 304 -18.53 5.73 0.04
CA GLU A 304 -18.54 7.19 0.04
C GLU A 304 -20.00 7.67 0.03
N VAL A 305 -20.42 8.31 1.11
CA VAL A 305 -21.67 9.05 1.12
C VAL A 305 -21.40 10.32 0.32
N SER A 306 -21.83 10.34 -0.93
CA SER A 306 -21.79 11.55 -1.76
C SER A 306 -22.66 12.63 -1.09
N SER A 307 -22.02 13.58 -0.43
CA SER A 307 -22.62 14.81 0.11
C SER A 307 -22.48 15.95 -0.89
#